data_AF-A0A941R5V3-F1
#
_entry.id   AF-A0A941R5V3-F1
#
_cell.length_a   1.000
_cell.length_b   1.000
_cell.length_c   1.000
_cell.angle_alpha   90.00
_cell.angle_beta   90.00
_cell.angle_gamma   90.00
#
_symmetry.space_group_name_H-M   'P 1'
#
loop_
_entity.id
_entity.type
_entity.pdbx_description
1 polymer ?
#
loop_
_entity_poly.entity_id
_entity_poly.type
_entity_poly.pdbx_seq_one_letter_code
_entity_poly.pdbx_strand_id
1 'polypeptide(L)'
;MVAESLGNIVKCIQDKEAYLILTQTLREFVTEIDWSSPKAQGVLREIYRLFSQLFLTTPGKLLQIDVSTVTGHQPHPLPIGTLPDQGLIELWCDEIGRLLVLHDRSLKGNGFFIGIACEKGFAGDLCNSYFNPTGKRAFPLVGPPQLSDLEDGYEWVLPSNSHQIEISFDDVKRHFKAIGGVRFEPPRSGGTHFKVHFGNCRPWTCDINWGRSIGENVLNELKPLCNLPLLVIKYALRNGSLPPQRIRLDV
;
A
#
# COMPACT_ATOMS: atom_id res chain seq x y z
N MET A 1 -2.83 18.51 18.51
CA MET A 1 -1.89 18.31 17.38
C MET A 1 -1.18 16.97 17.49
N VAL A 2 0.01 16.84 18.09
CA VAL A 2 0.77 15.57 18.11
C VAL A 2 -0.03 14.32 18.51
N ALA A 3 -0.80 14.38 19.61
CA ALA A 3 -1.61 13.23 20.06
C ALA A 3 -2.71 12.84 19.05
N GLU A 4 -3.36 13.82 18.41
CA GLU A 4 -4.36 13.59 17.36
C GLU A 4 -3.70 13.00 16.12
N SER A 5 -2.55 13.54 15.70
CA SER A 5 -1.79 13.02 14.56
C SER A 5 -1.42 11.56 14.75
N LEU A 6 -0.88 11.21 15.92
CA LEU A 6 -0.54 9.81 16.25
C LEU A 6 -1.78 8.92 16.29
N GLY A 7 -2.88 9.38 16.88
CA GLY A 7 -4.14 8.64 16.91
C GLY A 7 -4.66 8.31 15.49
N ASN A 8 -4.61 9.28 14.59
CA ASN A 8 -5.01 9.10 13.20
C ASN A 8 -4.06 8.20 12.41
N ILE A 9 -2.73 8.29 12.65
CA ILE A 9 -1.76 7.35 12.07
C ILE A 9 -2.08 5.91 12.51
N VAL A 10 -2.31 5.68 13.81
CA VAL A 10 -2.67 4.35 14.32
C VAL A 10 -3.95 3.84 13.69
N LYS A 11 -4.96 4.71 13.54
CA LYS A 11 -6.22 4.33 12.89
C LYS A 11 -6.02 3.88 11.45
N CYS A 12 -5.30 4.64 10.62
CA CYS A 12 -5.01 4.26 9.24
C CYS A 12 -4.27 2.91 9.14
N ILE A 13 -3.35 2.64 10.07
CA ILE A 13 -2.65 1.34 10.16
C ILE A 13 -3.62 0.23 10.59
N GLN A 14 -4.49 0.49 11.57
CA GLN A 14 -5.50 -0.45 12.04
C GLN A 14 -6.46 -0.87 10.92
N ASP A 15 -6.93 0.12 10.16
CA ASP A 15 -7.85 -0.01 9.03
C ASP A 15 -7.20 -0.56 7.76
N LYS A 16 -5.87 -0.80 7.79
CA LYS A 16 -5.05 -1.32 6.67
C LYS A 16 -5.00 -0.39 5.46
N GLU A 17 -5.17 0.91 5.69
CA GLU A 17 -5.02 1.94 4.67
C GLU A 17 -3.54 2.25 4.39
N ALA A 18 -2.67 2.04 5.37
CA ALA A 18 -1.23 2.26 5.25
C ALA A 18 -0.40 1.27 6.08
N TYR A 19 0.86 1.13 5.68
CA TYR A 19 1.90 0.41 6.42
C TYR A 19 2.98 1.40 6.85
N LEU A 20 3.57 1.19 8.03
CA LEU A 20 4.70 1.99 8.48
C LEU A 20 6.01 1.35 8.01
N ILE A 21 6.93 2.17 7.53
CA ILE A 21 8.29 1.76 7.20
C ILE A 21 9.18 1.99 8.41
N LEU A 22 9.88 0.95 8.83
CA LEU A 22 10.90 1.00 9.86
C LEU A 22 12.29 0.98 9.22
N THR A 23 12.87 2.17 9.07
CA THR A 23 14.28 2.34 8.73
C THR A 23 15.16 2.07 9.96
N GLN A 24 16.48 2.06 9.78
CA GLN A 24 17.41 1.82 10.89
C GLN A 24 17.38 2.97 11.90
N THR A 25 17.32 4.25 11.49
CA THR A 25 17.23 5.39 12.44
C THR A 25 15.97 5.30 13.30
N LEU A 26 14.81 4.96 12.72
CA LEU A 26 13.58 4.85 13.49
C LEU A 26 13.62 3.64 14.44
N ARG A 27 14.32 2.57 14.07
CA ARG A 27 14.58 1.44 14.96
C ARG A 27 15.45 1.87 16.13
N GLU A 28 16.60 2.50 15.87
CA GLU A 28 17.54 2.98 16.89
C GLU A 28 16.86 3.98 17.84
N PHE A 29 16.03 4.89 17.31
CA PHE A 29 15.22 5.82 18.11
C PHE A 29 14.31 5.11 19.12
N VAL A 30 13.76 3.95 18.74
CA VAL A 30 12.89 3.15 19.61
C VAL A 30 13.72 2.27 20.55
N THR A 31 14.79 1.64 20.07
CA THR A 31 15.49 0.61 20.86
C THR A 31 16.61 1.15 21.73
N GLU A 32 17.23 2.27 21.36
CA GLU A 32 18.48 2.73 21.97
C GLU A 32 18.35 4.02 22.79
N ILE A 33 17.25 4.77 22.63
CA ILE A 33 17.03 6.00 23.42
C ILE A 33 16.51 5.64 24.82
N ASP A 34 17.14 6.21 25.85
CA ASP A 34 16.66 6.12 27.23
C ASP A 34 15.45 7.04 27.47
N TRP A 35 14.28 6.51 27.20
CA TRP A 35 12.98 7.16 27.44
C TRP A 35 12.57 7.22 28.92
N SER A 36 13.37 6.64 29.82
CA SER A 36 13.12 6.67 31.27
C SER A 36 13.64 7.95 31.94
N SER A 37 14.44 8.75 31.22
CA SER A 37 14.99 10.01 31.72
C SER A 37 13.90 11.02 32.11
N PRO A 38 13.96 11.64 33.30
CA PRO A 38 13.00 12.67 33.74
C PRO A 38 12.96 13.93 32.86
N LYS A 39 13.98 14.11 32.01
CA LYS A 39 14.07 15.22 31.04
C LYS A 39 13.26 14.95 29.76
N ALA A 40 12.87 13.71 29.50
CA ALA A 40 12.02 13.36 28.37
C ALA A 40 10.60 13.89 28.65
N GLN A 41 10.22 14.94 27.92
CA GLN A 41 8.93 15.61 28.04
C GLN A 41 7.79 14.59 27.84
N GLY A 42 6.67 14.75 28.56
CA GLY A 42 5.57 13.75 28.57
C GLY A 42 5.06 13.33 27.19
N VAL A 43 5.04 14.25 26.22
CA VAL A 43 4.63 13.98 24.82
C VAL A 43 5.59 13.01 24.11
N LEU A 44 6.90 13.19 24.31
CA LEU A 44 7.92 12.32 23.71
C LEU A 44 7.83 10.89 24.25
N ARG A 45 7.51 10.75 25.54
CA ARG A 45 7.29 9.44 26.17
C ARG A 45 6.05 8.73 25.60
N GLU A 46 4.98 9.45 25.29
CA GLU A 46 3.80 8.87 24.63
C GLU A 46 4.07 8.51 23.17
N ILE A 47 4.79 9.36 22.41
CA ILE A 47 5.28 9.03 21.05
C ILE A 47 6.04 7.70 21.09
N TYR A 48 7.01 7.60 22.00
CA TYR A 48 7.82 6.39 22.17
C TYR A 48 6.96 5.18 22.54
N ARG A 49 6.06 5.30 23.51
CA ARG A 49 5.21 4.19 23.95
C ARG A 49 4.33 3.69 22.81
N LEU A 50 3.74 4.61 22.04
CA LEU A 50 2.90 4.28 20.89
C LEU A 50 3.69 3.58 19.81
N PHE A 51 4.86 4.12 19.45
CA PHE A 51 5.75 3.48 18.50
C PHE A 51 6.19 2.10 18.98
N SER A 52 6.70 1.97 20.21
CA SER A 52 7.08 0.68 20.80
C SER A 52 5.94 -0.33 20.77
N GLN A 53 4.71 0.11 21.08
CA GLN A 53 3.54 -0.76 21.02
C GLN A 53 3.26 -1.19 19.58
N LEU A 54 3.29 -0.28 18.61
CA LEU A 54 3.14 -0.62 17.19
C LEU A 54 4.20 -1.65 16.77
N PHE A 55 5.46 -1.43 17.17
CA PHE A 55 6.61 -2.29 16.89
C PHE A 55 6.50 -3.69 17.49
N LEU A 56 6.03 -3.80 18.74
CA LEU A 56 5.95 -5.07 19.46
C LEU A 56 4.68 -5.88 19.18
N THR A 57 3.55 -5.20 18.88
CA THR A 57 2.24 -5.86 18.85
C THR A 57 1.68 -6.08 17.44
N THR A 58 2.33 -5.55 16.40
CA THR A 58 1.77 -5.55 15.03
C THR A 58 2.70 -6.15 13.96
N PRO A 59 3.19 -7.40 14.14
CA PRO A 59 3.99 -8.08 13.12
C PRO A 59 3.18 -8.21 11.83
N GLY A 60 3.67 -7.62 10.74
CA GLY A 60 3.01 -7.58 9.43
C GLY A 60 2.44 -6.22 9.03
N LYS A 61 2.35 -5.24 9.94
CA LYS A 61 1.99 -3.84 9.59
C LYS A 61 3.19 -2.90 9.49
N LEU A 62 4.37 -3.46 9.71
CA LEU A 62 5.65 -2.78 9.73
C LEU A 62 6.56 -3.40 8.68
N LEU A 63 7.07 -2.56 7.80
CA LEU A 63 8.02 -2.94 6.76
C LEU A 63 9.41 -2.53 7.22
N GLN A 64 10.19 -3.52 7.65
CA GLN A 64 11.59 -3.30 7.99
C GLN A 64 12.39 -3.31 6.69
N ILE A 65 13.02 -2.18 6.39
CA ILE A 65 13.79 -2.02 5.16
C ILE A 65 15.19 -1.59 5.54
N ASP A 66 16.18 -2.41 5.17
CA ASP A 66 17.58 -2.08 5.32
C ASP A 66 18.02 -1.23 4.12
N VAL A 67 18.42 0.01 4.39
CA VAL A 67 18.91 0.97 3.39
C VAL A 67 20.42 1.18 3.49
N SER A 68 21.13 0.42 4.35
CA SER A 68 22.54 0.64 4.67
C SER A 68 23.47 0.49 3.46
N THR A 69 23.14 -0.41 2.53
CA THR A 69 23.94 -0.72 1.33
C THR A 69 23.65 0.19 0.14
N VAL A 70 22.64 1.07 0.24
CA VAL A 70 22.22 1.94 -0.85
C VAL A 70 23.17 3.13 -0.98
N THR A 71 23.79 3.25 -2.15
CA THR A 71 24.74 4.34 -2.48
C THR A 71 24.22 5.25 -3.58
N GLY A 72 24.83 6.44 -3.72
CA GLY A 72 24.50 7.40 -4.79
C GLY A 72 23.22 8.20 -4.53
N HIS A 73 22.73 8.18 -3.29
CA HIS A 73 21.59 8.98 -2.87
C HIS A 73 21.98 10.43 -2.63
N GLN A 74 20.97 11.27 -2.46
CA GLN A 74 21.08 12.62 -1.93
C GLN A 74 20.21 12.67 -0.66
N PRO A 75 20.63 13.41 0.38
CA PRO A 75 19.78 13.61 1.54
C PRO A 75 18.42 14.17 1.13
N HIS A 76 17.36 13.59 1.69
CA HIS A 76 15.99 14.03 1.45
C HIS A 76 15.77 15.45 1.99
N PRO A 77 15.01 16.33 1.31
CA PRO A 77 14.73 17.66 1.83
C PRO A 77 13.89 17.61 3.11
N LEU A 78 14.05 18.63 3.95
CA LEU A 78 13.30 18.77 5.18
C LEU A 78 11.93 19.44 4.97
N PRO A 79 10.87 18.94 5.62
CA PRO A 79 9.62 19.68 5.72
C PRO A 79 9.86 21.05 6.35
N ILE A 80 9.12 22.07 5.89
CA ILE A 80 9.21 23.41 6.47
C ILE A 80 8.87 23.37 7.96
N GLY A 81 9.62 24.09 8.79
CA GLY A 81 9.42 24.11 10.25
C GLY A 81 10.17 23.01 11.00
N THR A 82 10.86 22.10 10.31
CA THR A 82 11.86 21.23 10.93
C THR A 82 13.20 21.96 11.02
N LEU A 83 13.82 21.96 12.20
CA LEU A 83 15.13 22.57 12.41
C LEU A 83 16.25 21.60 11.99
N PRO A 84 17.18 22.02 11.11
CA PRO A 84 18.19 21.14 10.53
C PRO A 84 19.29 20.70 11.50
N ASP A 85 19.47 21.41 12.61
CA ASP A 85 20.54 21.22 13.60
C ASP A 85 20.08 20.46 14.86
N GLN A 86 18.89 19.85 14.84
CA GLN A 86 18.31 19.19 16.01
C GLN A 86 18.15 17.68 15.85
N GLY A 87 18.66 16.94 16.83
CA GLY A 87 18.41 15.50 16.99
C GLY A 87 19.05 14.65 15.90
N LEU A 88 18.35 13.58 15.47
CA LEU A 88 18.81 12.63 14.45
C LEU A 88 18.37 13.03 13.04
N ILE A 89 18.13 14.33 12.80
CA ILE A 89 17.47 14.79 11.58
C ILE A 89 18.33 14.61 10.33
N GLU A 90 19.66 14.76 10.44
CA GLU A 90 20.60 14.50 9.35
C GLU A 90 20.60 13.02 8.95
N LEU A 91 20.60 12.12 9.94
CA LEU A 91 20.50 10.67 9.73
C LEU A 91 19.17 10.29 9.08
N TRP A 92 18.06 10.90 9.53
CA TRP A 92 16.75 10.72 8.92
C TRP A 92 16.75 11.17 7.45
N CYS A 93 17.27 12.37 7.14
CA CYS A 93 17.37 12.86 5.76
C CYS A 93 18.18 11.91 4.88
N ASP A 94 19.30 11.41 5.39
CA ASP A 94 20.17 10.49 4.66
C ASP A 94 19.45 9.17 4.36
N GLU A 95 18.84 8.54 5.37
CA GLU A 95 18.10 7.30 5.20
C GLU A 95 16.89 7.42 4.27
N ILE A 96 16.10 8.49 4.40
CA ILE A 96 14.96 8.71 3.51
C ILE A 96 15.45 8.96 2.08
N GLY A 97 16.61 9.61 1.92
CA GLY A 97 17.28 9.75 0.61
C GLY A 97 17.63 8.39 0.00
N ARG A 98 18.15 7.46 0.80
CA ARG A 98 18.44 6.08 0.36
C ARG A 98 17.16 5.30 0.04
N LEU A 99 16.13 5.44 0.86
CA LEU A 99 14.82 4.82 0.62
C LEU A 99 14.21 5.33 -0.69
N LEU A 100 14.38 6.61 -1.02
CA LEU A 100 13.94 7.20 -2.29
C LEU A 100 14.64 6.56 -3.49
N VAL A 101 15.94 6.26 -3.39
CA VAL A 101 16.66 5.53 -4.45
C VAL A 101 16.08 4.13 -4.67
N LEU A 102 15.79 3.37 -3.60
CA LEU A 102 15.16 2.05 -3.72
C LEU A 102 13.75 2.14 -4.32
N HIS A 103 12.97 3.12 -3.87
CA HIS A 103 11.64 3.40 -4.40
C HIS A 103 11.69 3.70 -5.90
N ASP A 104 12.59 4.60 -6.33
CA ASP A 104 12.71 5.01 -7.73
C ASP A 104 13.23 3.90 -8.64
N ARG A 105 14.08 3.00 -8.15
CA ARG A 105 14.46 1.77 -8.88
C ARG A 105 13.29 0.82 -9.12
N SER A 106 12.32 0.83 -8.22
CA SER A 106 11.15 -0.06 -8.24
C SER A 106 9.96 0.53 -9.00
N LEU A 107 10.05 1.80 -9.41
CA LEU A 107 8.99 2.52 -10.12
C LEU A 107 8.97 2.19 -11.61
N LYS A 108 7.75 2.06 -12.16
CA LYS A 108 7.50 2.01 -13.61
C LYS A 108 7.01 3.36 -14.17
N GLY A 109 6.93 4.39 -13.34
CA GLY A 109 6.40 5.71 -13.67
C GLY A 109 6.88 6.78 -12.69
N ASN A 110 6.19 7.92 -12.66
CA ASN A 110 6.58 9.07 -11.82
C ASN A 110 5.85 9.15 -10.47
N GLY A 111 4.89 8.26 -10.21
CA GLY A 111 4.09 8.25 -8.98
C GLY A 111 4.88 7.88 -7.74
N PHE A 112 4.18 7.78 -6.61
CA PHE A 112 4.76 7.39 -5.33
C PHE A 112 3.88 6.36 -4.65
N PHE A 113 4.47 5.28 -4.14
CA PHE A 113 3.79 4.32 -3.25
C PHE A 113 4.27 4.41 -1.79
N ILE A 114 5.14 5.40 -1.52
CA ILE A 114 5.62 5.77 -0.18
C ILE A 114 5.41 7.28 -0.01
N GLY A 115 4.90 7.68 1.15
CA GLY A 115 4.77 9.08 1.55
C GLY A 115 5.36 9.32 2.94
N ILE A 116 5.72 10.56 3.23
CA ILE A 116 6.17 10.99 4.55
C ILE A 116 4.95 11.50 5.34
N ALA A 117 4.64 10.87 6.45
CA ALA A 117 3.52 11.26 7.30
C ALA A 117 3.71 12.69 7.84
N CYS A 118 2.81 13.60 7.46
CA CYS A 118 2.84 14.99 7.90
C CYS A 118 2.06 15.15 9.20
N GLU A 119 2.72 15.62 10.26
CA GLU A 119 2.09 15.83 11.58
C GLU A 119 0.85 16.73 11.48
N LYS A 120 0.93 17.85 10.76
CA LYS A 120 -0.23 18.73 10.49
C LYS A 120 -1.33 18.05 9.68
N GLY A 121 -0.96 17.34 8.60
CA GLY A 121 -1.89 16.58 7.77
C GLY A 121 -2.72 15.58 8.59
N PHE A 122 -2.04 14.84 9.47
CA PHE A 122 -2.68 13.90 10.38
C PHE A 122 -3.40 14.56 11.57
N ALA A 123 -3.12 15.82 11.90
CA ALA A 123 -3.90 16.60 12.87
C ALA A 123 -5.21 17.15 12.27
N GLY A 124 -5.44 17.01 10.96
CA GLY A 124 -6.61 17.54 10.26
C GLY A 124 -6.37 18.87 9.52
N ASP A 125 -5.15 19.39 9.58
CA ASP A 125 -4.73 20.57 8.82
C ASP A 125 -4.22 20.18 7.42
N LEU A 126 -3.88 21.18 6.60
CA LEU A 126 -3.20 20.95 5.33
C LEU A 126 -1.78 20.40 5.57
N CYS A 127 -1.38 19.46 4.72
CA CYS A 127 0.00 19.01 4.67
C CYS A 127 0.94 20.18 4.40
N ASN A 128 2.09 20.16 5.06
CA ASN A 128 3.13 21.16 4.82
C ASN A 128 3.82 20.90 3.47
N SER A 129 4.82 21.71 3.15
CA SER A 129 5.68 21.53 1.98
C SER A 129 7.15 21.39 2.37
N TYR A 130 7.98 21.03 1.40
CA TYR A 130 9.43 21.02 1.54
C TYR A 130 10.01 22.38 1.12
N PHE A 131 11.06 22.82 1.80
CA PHE A 131 11.93 23.84 1.22
C PHE A 131 12.81 23.18 0.15
N ASN A 132 12.36 23.24 -1.11
CA ASN A 132 12.99 22.54 -2.23
C ASN A 132 13.17 23.44 -3.45
N PRO A 133 14.04 24.47 -3.37
CA PRO A 133 14.23 25.46 -4.43
C PRO A 133 14.82 24.85 -5.72
N THR A 134 15.47 23.70 -5.61
CA THR A 134 16.07 22.98 -6.75
C THR A 134 15.10 22.02 -7.42
N GLY A 135 13.88 21.86 -6.89
CA GLY A 135 12.89 20.93 -7.42
C GLY A 135 13.34 19.46 -7.38
N LYS A 136 14.23 19.09 -6.45
CA LYS A 136 14.69 17.72 -6.28
C LYS A 136 13.50 16.79 -6.03
N ARG A 137 13.56 15.57 -6.56
CA ARG A 137 12.56 14.56 -6.25
C ARG A 137 12.53 14.30 -4.74
N ALA A 138 11.34 14.27 -4.17
CA ALA A 138 11.10 14.07 -2.75
C ALA A 138 9.80 13.28 -2.60
N PHE A 139 9.73 12.44 -1.57
CA PHE A 139 8.48 11.78 -1.22
C PHE A 139 7.40 12.84 -0.91
N PRO A 140 6.14 12.61 -1.29
CA PRO A 140 5.06 13.52 -0.92
C PRO A 140 4.86 13.52 0.59
N LEU A 141 4.52 14.69 1.14
CA LEU A 141 3.97 14.80 2.49
C LEU A 141 2.50 14.38 2.44
N VAL A 142 2.13 13.42 3.28
CA VAL A 142 0.79 12.84 3.27
C VAL A 142 0.11 12.98 4.63
N GLY A 143 -1.18 13.29 4.59
CA GLY A 143 -2.15 13.09 5.66
C GLY A 143 -3.19 12.05 5.22
N PRO A 144 -4.22 11.77 6.05
CA PRO A 144 -5.24 10.78 5.71
C PRO A 144 -5.88 10.98 4.33
N PRO A 145 -6.23 12.21 3.89
CA PRO A 145 -6.83 12.41 2.56
C PRO A 145 -5.88 12.12 1.40
N GLN A 146 -4.56 12.26 1.58
CA GLN A 146 -3.55 12.05 0.54
C GLN A 146 -3.09 10.59 0.44
N LEU A 147 -3.50 9.71 1.37
CA LEU A 147 -3.13 8.30 1.30
C LEU A 147 -3.68 7.62 0.03
N SER A 148 -4.86 8.03 -0.44
CA SER A 148 -5.45 7.52 -1.69
C SER A 148 -4.72 7.98 -2.96
N ASP A 149 -3.88 9.01 -2.86
CA ASP A 149 -3.09 9.53 -3.98
C ASP A 149 -1.80 8.72 -4.18
N LEU A 150 -1.42 7.90 -3.17
CA LEU A 150 -0.31 6.98 -3.29
C LEU A 150 -0.72 5.75 -4.10
N GLU A 151 0.21 5.28 -4.93
CA GLU A 151 0.10 3.98 -5.57
C GLU A 151 0.18 2.84 -4.53
N ASP A 152 -0.35 1.66 -4.88
CA ASP A 152 -0.22 0.47 -4.04
C ASP A 152 1.26 0.09 -3.86
N GLY A 153 1.71 -0.02 -2.61
CA GLY A 153 3.07 -0.45 -2.26
C GLY A 153 3.36 -1.93 -2.52
N TYR A 154 2.34 -2.70 -2.88
CA TYR A 154 2.46 -4.10 -3.29
C TYR A 154 2.20 -4.26 -4.78
N GLU A 155 2.75 -5.33 -5.34
CA GLU A 155 2.41 -5.79 -6.67
C GLU A 155 2.06 -7.28 -6.69
N TRP A 156 1.20 -7.64 -7.63
CA TRP A 156 0.84 -9.04 -7.87
C TRP A 156 1.94 -9.75 -8.63
N VAL A 157 2.40 -10.87 -8.10
CA VAL A 157 3.40 -11.73 -8.76
C VAL A 157 2.68 -12.64 -9.74
N LEU A 158 2.74 -12.28 -11.01
CA LEU A 158 2.11 -12.99 -12.11
C LEU A 158 3.15 -13.76 -12.94
N PRO A 159 2.85 -14.99 -13.40
CA PRO A 159 3.67 -15.68 -14.40
C PRO A 159 3.90 -14.84 -15.65
N SER A 160 5.07 -14.99 -16.30
CA SER A 160 5.44 -14.23 -17.50
C SER A 160 4.45 -14.39 -18.67
N ASN A 161 3.80 -15.54 -18.76
CA ASN A 161 2.77 -15.86 -19.76
C ASN A 161 1.34 -15.51 -19.32
N SER A 162 1.13 -14.73 -18.26
CA SER A 162 -0.22 -14.42 -17.74
C SER A 162 -1.15 -13.74 -18.75
N HIS A 163 -0.59 -13.03 -19.72
CA HIS A 163 -1.34 -12.44 -20.83
C HIS A 163 -2.02 -13.50 -21.72
N GLN A 164 -1.46 -14.72 -21.79
CA GLN A 164 -1.95 -15.84 -22.60
C GLN A 164 -3.01 -16.70 -21.90
N ILE A 165 -3.32 -16.41 -20.62
CA ILE A 165 -4.30 -17.20 -19.88
C ILE A 165 -5.67 -17.02 -20.54
N GLU A 166 -6.25 -18.06 -21.13
CA GLU A 166 -7.65 -18.02 -21.56
C GLU A 166 -8.56 -18.38 -20.37
N ILE A 167 -9.80 -17.90 -20.37
CA ILE A 167 -10.79 -18.21 -19.32
C ILE A 167 -12.04 -18.77 -19.97
N SER A 168 -12.48 -19.93 -19.50
CA SER A 168 -13.72 -20.56 -19.94
C SER A 168 -14.87 -20.30 -18.97
N PHE A 169 -16.09 -20.60 -19.40
CA PHE A 169 -17.27 -20.62 -18.51
C PHE A 169 -17.04 -21.50 -17.28
N ASP A 170 -16.42 -22.67 -17.46
CA ASP A 170 -16.18 -23.62 -16.37
C ASP A 170 -15.16 -23.09 -15.35
N ASP A 171 -14.14 -22.36 -15.79
CA ASP A 171 -13.20 -21.67 -14.89
C ASP A 171 -13.96 -20.66 -14.01
N VAL A 172 -14.85 -19.85 -14.60
CA VAL A 172 -15.70 -18.91 -13.84
C VAL A 172 -16.59 -19.67 -12.86
N LYS A 173 -17.33 -20.67 -13.32
CA LYS A 173 -18.27 -21.44 -12.49
C LYS A 173 -17.57 -22.09 -11.29
N ARG A 174 -16.33 -22.57 -11.49
CA ARG A 174 -15.55 -23.22 -10.43
C ARG A 174 -14.92 -22.21 -9.48
N HIS A 175 -14.44 -21.08 -9.98
CA HIS A 175 -13.53 -20.19 -9.23
C HIS A 175 -14.04 -18.75 -9.05
N PHE A 176 -15.32 -18.45 -9.32
CA PHE A 176 -15.88 -17.10 -9.11
C PHE A 176 -15.66 -16.56 -7.69
N LYS A 177 -15.55 -17.43 -6.68
CA LYS A 177 -15.26 -17.03 -5.30
C LYS A 177 -13.85 -16.48 -5.11
N ALA A 178 -12.88 -16.92 -5.92
CA ALA A 178 -11.48 -16.48 -5.85
C ALA A 178 -11.32 -14.99 -6.18
N ILE A 179 -12.28 -14.43 -6.94
CA ILE A 179 -12.35 -13.00 -7.28
C ILE A 179 -13.42 -12.26 -6.47
N GLY A 180 -13.87 -12.82 -5.33
CA GLY A 180 -14.84 -12.18 -4.44
C GLY A 180 -16.32 -12.36 -4.82
N GLY A 181 -16.64 -13.23 -5.78
CA GLY A 181 -18.03 -13.56 -6.08
C GLY A 181 -18.68 -14.36 -4.95
N VAL A 182 -19.92 -14.03 -4.60
CA VAL A 182 -20.64 -14.61 -3.45
C VAL A 182 -21.65 -15.68 -3.86
N ARG A 183 -22.22 -15.58 -5.06
CA ARG A 183 -23.21 -16.54 -5.58
C ARG A 183 -23.12 -16.69 -7.09
N PHE A 184 -23.26 -17.91 -7.56
CA PHE A 184 -23.40 -18.27 -8.97
C PHE A 184 -24.81 -18.81 -9.21
N GLU A 185 -25.66 -18.03 -9.85
CA GLU A 185 -27.09 -18.32 -10.00
C GLU A 185 -27.39 -18.81 -11.43
N PRO A 186 -28.04 -19.98 -11.59
CA PRO A 186 -28.50 -20.46 -12.88
C PRO A 186 -29.73 -19.68 -13.38
N PRO A 187 -29.96 -19.64 -14.70
CA PRO A 187 -31.15 -19.03 -15.27
C PRO A 187 -32.42 -19.79 -14.87
N ARG A 188 -33.50 -19.06 -14.58
CA ARG A 188 -34.76 -19.63 -14.05
C ARG A 188 -35.56 -20.46 -15.05
N SER A 189 -35.39 -20.22 -16.35
CA SER A 189 -36.23 -20.78 -17.41
C SER A 189 -35.42 -21.48 -18.51
N GLY A 190 -34.34 -22.17 -18.15
CA GLY A 190 -33.54 -22.96 -19.10
C GLY A 190 -32.72 -22.13 -20.09
N GLY A 191 -32.45 -20.86 -19.78
CA GLY A 191 -31.57 -20.00 -20.58
C GLY A 191 -30.08 -20.35 -20.44
N THR A 192 -29.23 -19.54 -21.07
CA THR A 192 -27.78 -19.75 -21.08
C THR A 192 -27.00 -18.74 -20.22
N HIS A 193 -27.70 -17.71 -19.73
CA HIS A 193 -27.13 -16.62 -18.93
C HIS A 193 -27.20 -16.91 -17.42
N PHE A 194 -26.06 -17.27 -16.85
CA PHE A 194 -25.86 -17.37 -15.41
C PHE A 194 -25.57 -15.98 -14.83
N LYS A 195 -25.81 -15.80 -13.53
CA LYS A 195 -25.49 -14.56 -12.83
C LYS A 195 -24.45 -14.81 -11.74
N VAL A 196 -23.35 -14.06 -11.79
CA VAL A 196 -22.36 -14.01 -10.72
C VAL A 196 -22.63 -12.77 -9.88
N HIS A 197 -22.93 -12.98 -8.60
CA HIS A 197 -23.21 -11.89 -7.65
C HIS A 197 -21.93 -11.52 -6.91
N PHE A 198 -21.70 -10.22 -6.73
CA PHE A 198 -20.59 -9.65 -5.97
C PHE A 198 -21.18 -8.70 -4.93
N GLY A 199 -21.18 -9.08 -3.64
CA GLY A 199 -21.67 -8.23 -2.54
C GLY A 199 -22.92 -7.39 -2.87
N ASN A 200 -22.79 -6.07 -2.72
CA ASN A 200 -23.84 -5.08 -3.03
C ASN A 200 -23.76 -4.52 -4.46
N CYS A 201 -23.04 -5.18 -5.37
CA CYS A 201 -22.90 -4.75 -6.76
C CYS A 201 -23.97 -5.40 -7.65
N ARG A 202 -24.15 -4.82 -8.85
CA ARG A 202 -24.98 -5.44 -9.90
C ARG A 202 -24.40 -6.83 -10.25
N PRO A 203 -25.24 -7.88 -10.41
CA PRO A 203 -24.75 -9.17 -10.85
C PRO A 203 -24.16 -9.10 -12.25
N TRP A 204 -23.03 -9.76 -12.45
CA TRP A 204 -22.40 -9.95 -13.75
C TRP A 204 -23.03 -11.12 -14.48
N THR A 205 -23.26 -10.99 -15.78
CA THR A 205 -23.83 -12.09 -16.59
C THR A 205 -22.70 -12.97 -17.08
N CYS A 206 -22.83 -14.29 -16.93
CA CYS A 206 -21.88 -15.28 -17.46
C CYS A 206 -22.64 -16.23 -18.40
N ASP A 207 -22.33 -16.21 -19.70
CA ASP A 207 -23.02 -17.04 -20.69
C ASP A 207 -22.25 -18.35 -20.94
N ILE A 208 -22.95 -19.49 -20.83
CA ILE A 208 -22.37 -20.81 -21.16
C ILE A 208 -21.99 -20.93 -22.65
N ASN A 209 -22.61 -20.14 -23.53
CA ASN A 209 -22.33 -20.14 -24.97
C ASN A 209 -21.01 -19.45 -25.34
N TRP A 210 -20.36 -18.73 -24.42
CA TRP A 210 -19.01 -18.20 -24.65
C TRP A 210 -17.96 -19.32 -24.82
N GLY A 211 -18.30 -20.56 -24.47
CA GLY A 211 -17.50 -21.72 -24.80
C GLY A 211 -16.18 -21.76 -24.03
N ARG A 212 -15.09 -22.07 -24.76
CA ARG A 212 -13.77 -22.33 -24.18
C ARG A 212 -12.97 -21.07 -23.84
N SER A 213 -13.33 -19.92 -24.41
CA SER A 213 -12.60 -18.66 -24.23
C SER A 213 -13.55 -17.47 -24.19
N ILE A 214 -13.63 -16.83 -23.03
CA ILE A 214 -14.37 -15.59 -22.80
C ILE A 214 -13.48 -14.42 -23.21
N GLY A 215 -13.98 -13.56 -24.10
CA GLY A 215 -13.23 -12.41 -24.60
C GLY A 215 -12.87 -11.41 -23.49
N GLU A 216 -11.69 -10.78 -23.60
CA GLU A 216 -11.20 -9.83 -22.58
C GLU A 216 -12.12 -8.63 -22.35
N ASN A 217 -12.86 -8.17 -23.38
CA ASN A 217 -13.83 -7.09 -23.23
C ASN A 217 -14.90 -7.43 -22.19
N VAL A 218 -15.36 -8.69 -22.18
CA VAL A 218 -16.37 -9.20 -21.27
C VAL A 218 -15.78 -9.40 -19.87
N LEU A 219 -14.56 -9.92 -19.77
CA LEU A 219 -13.84 -10.05 -18.49
C LEU A 219 -13.49 -8.69 -17.86
N ASN A 220 -13.25 -7.65 -18.66
CA ASN A 220 -12.97 -6.31 -18.16
C ASN A 220 -14.13 -5.71 -17.36
N GLU A 221 -15.38 -6.14 -17.61
CA GLU A 221 -16.55 -5.76 -16.81
C GLU A 221 -16.45 -6.20 -15.34
N LEU A 222 -15.64 -7.22 -15.05
CA LEU A 222 -15.42 -7.71 -13.69
C LEU A 222 -14.53 -6.78 -12.86
N LYS A 223 -13.64 -5.98 -13.49
CA LYS A 223 -12.71 -5.09 -12.77
C LYS A 223 -13.39 -4.21 -11.72
N PRO A 224 -14.44 -3.42 -12.05
CA PRO A 224 -15.14 -2.61 -11.05
C PRO A 224 -15.95 -3.42 -10.03
N LEU A 225 -16.27 -4.69 -10.31
CA LEU A 225 -17.07 -5.54 -9.41
C LEU A 225 -16.23 -6.24 -8.33
N CYS A 226 -14.97 -6.54 -8.64
CA CYS A 226 -14.04 -7.21 -7.72
C CYS A 226 -12.85 -6.35 -7.28
N ASN A 227 -12.68 -5.16 -7.85
CA ASN A 227 -11.54 -4.27 -7.61
C ASN A 227 -10.18 -4.93 -7.88
N LEU A 228 -10.09 -5.74 -8.94
CA LEU A 228 -8.88 -6.44 -9.35
C LEU A 228 -8.49 -6.11 -10.80
N PRO A 229 -7.18 -6.05 -11.12
CA PRO A 229 -6.71 -5.96 -12.50
C PRO A 229 -7.08 -7.19 -13.34
N LEU A 230 -7.26 -7.02 -14.66
CA LEU A 230 -7.68 -8.10 -15.56
C LEU A 230 -6.77 -9.35 -15.48
N LEU A 231 -5.45 -9.16 -15.49
CA LEU A 231 -4.52 -10.31 -15.42
C LEU A 231 -4.62 -11.08 -14.10
N VAL A 232 -4.94 -10.39 -13.00
CA VAL A 232 -5.18 -11.00 -11.69
C VAL A 232 -6.49 -11.77 -11.69
N ILE A 233 -7.54 -11.20 -12.31
CA ILE A 233 -8.83 -11.89 -12.51
C ILE A 233 -8.63 -13.17 -13.31
N LYS A 234 -7.92 -13.10 -14.45
CA LYS A 234 -7.61 -14.26 -15.29
C LYS A 234 -6.83 -15.32 -14.50
N TYR A 235 -5.78 -14.93 -13.79
CA TYR A 235 -5.02 -15.84 -12.94
C TYR A 235 -5.92 -16.53 -11.90
N ALA A 236 -6.74 -15.76 -11.18
CA ALA A 236 -7.55 -16.29 -10.09
C ALA A 236 -8.67 -17.21 -10.58
N LEU A 237 -9.31 -16.86 -11.70
CA LEU A 237 -10.32 -17.71 -12.32
C LEU A 237 -9.72 -19.01 -12.87
N ARG A 238 -8.47 -18.99 -13.34
CA ARG A 238 -7.79 -20.20 -13.81
C ARG A 238 -7.33 -21.09 -12.66
N ASN A 239 -6.74 -20.52 -11.61
CA ASN A 239 -6.03 -21.26 -10.56
C ASN A 239 -6.85 -21.48 -9.28
N GLY A 240 -7.98 -20.78 -9.11
CA GLY A 240 -8.82 -20.88 -7.92
C GLY A 240 -8.36 -20.07 -6.72
N SER A 241 -7.29 -19.27 -6.86
CA SER A 241 -6.76 -18.39 -5.82
C SER A 241 -6.15 -17.12 -6.42
N LEU A 242 -6.10 -16.04 -5.64
CA LEU A 242 -5.34 -14.85 -6.03
C LEU A 242 -3.84 -15.19 -6.17
N PRO A 243 -3.11 -14.53 -7.09
CA PRO A 243 -1.66 -14.63 -7.12
C PRO A 243 -1.06 -14.06 -5.83
N PRO A 244 0.14 -14.49 -5.42
CA PRO A 244 0.80 -13.90 -4.26
C PRO A 244 1.12 -12.42 -4.53
N GLN A 245 1.12 -11.62 -3.48
CA GLN A 245 1.61 -10.24 -3.52
C GLN A 245 3.02 -10.19 -2.95
N ARG A 246 3.83 -9.27 -3.48
CA ARG A 246 5.11 -8.88 -2.90
C ARG A 246 5.17 -7.37 -2.75
N ILE A 247 5.98 -6.89 -1.82
CA ILE A 247 6.30 -5.47 -1.71
C ILE A 247 7.01 -5.05 -3.00
N ARG A 248 6.68 -3.86 -3.52
CA ARG A 248 7.29 -3.35 -4.75
C ARG A 248 8.77 -3.02 -4.61
N LEU A 249 9.18 -2.59 -3.43
CA LEU A 249 10.58 -2.31 -3.14
C LEU A 249 11.44 -3.55 -3.42
N ASP A 250 12.50 -3.34 -4.17
CA ASP A 250 13.57 -4.32 -4.38
C ASP A 250 14.43 -4.38 -3.11
N VAL A 251 13.96 -5.14 -2.11
CA VAL A 251 14.62 -5.39 -0.81
C VAL A 251 15.32 -6.74 -0.80
#